data_AF-A0A442RKY6-F1
#
_entry.id   AF-A0A442RKY6-F1
#
_cell.length_a   1.000
_cell.length_b   1.000
_cell.length_c   1.000
_cell.angle_alpha   90.00
_cell.angle_beta   90.00
_cell.angle_gamma   90.00
#
_symmetry.space_group_name_H-M   'P 1'
#
loop_
_entity.id
_entity.type
_entity.pdbx_description
1 polymer ?
#
loop_
_entity_poly.entity_id
_entity_poly.type
_entity_poly.pdbx_seq_one_letter_code
_entity_poly.pdbx_strand_id
1 'polypeptide(L)'
;MSASKNIRQALGSCGPASANFEAAQAAGWYVEHHPADVDSVLADLGLLETAQTALLDGLPLETVGERGPYGTAAQQRAWAAGRLLDCCRAIAVARSLVAERKAASGREAALRKQVESLKVENRAAWRQVKIDVPFQEPRPSGRVDWLLGET
;
A
#
# COMPACT_ATOMS: atom_id res chain seq x y z
N MET A 1 5.94 -22.52 17.57
CA MET A 1 5.01 -22.49 18.74
C MET A 1 5.10 -21.21 19.58
N SER A 2 6.14 -20.39 19.49
CA SER A 2 6.31 -19.24 20.40
C SER A 2 5.48 -18.00 20.04
N ALA A 3 5.32 -17.69 18.74
CA ALA A 3 4.58 -16.51 18.28
C ALA A 3 3.12 -16.45 18.79
N SER A 4 2.36 -17.54 18.68
CA SER A 4 0.97 -17.59 19.16
C SER A 4 0.84 -17.39 20.67
N LYS A 5 1.85 -17.83 21.44
CA LYS A 5 1.92 -17.59 22.89
C LYS A 5 2.15 -16.10 23.16
N ASN A 6 3.11 -15.50 22.47
CA ASN A 6 3.44 -14.07 22.60
C ASN A 6 2.24 -13.18 22.23
N ILE A 7 1.56 -13.48 21.11
CA ILE A 7 0.33 -12.79 20.67
C ILE A 7 -0.73 -12.84 21.77
N ARG A 8 -0.98 -14.03 22.36
CA ARG A 8 -1.97 -14.20 23.43
C ARG A 8 -1.59 -13.44 24.70
N GLN A 9 -0.30 -13.42 25.05
CA GLN A 9 0.20 -12.67 26.20
C GLN A 9 0.07 -11.15 26.01
N ALA A 10 0.27 -10.64 24.79
CA ALA A 10 0.18 -9.22 24.50
C ALA A 10 -1.26 -8.69 24.37
N LEU A 11 -2.17 -9.45 23.73
CA LEU A 11 -3.53 -9.01 23.43
C LEU A 11 -4.56 -9.33 24.53
N GLY A 12 -4.22 -10.22 25.48
CA GLY A 12 -5.15 -10.64 26.53
C GLY A 12 -6.35 -11.40 25.97
N SER A 13 -7.55 -11.15 26.50
CA SER A 13 -8.78 -11.81 26.02
C SER A 13 -9.14 -11.32 24.61
N CYS A 14 -9.22 -12.26 23.67
CA CYS A 14 -9.56 -12.01 22.27
C CYS A 14 -10.96 -12.56 21.99
N GLY A 15 -11.99 -11.85 22.45
CA GLY A 15 -13.37 -12.20 22.11
C GLY A 15 -13.63 -12.03 20.60
N PRO A 16 -14.47 -12.87 19.97
CA PRO A 16 -14.86 -12.69 18.57
C PRO A 16 -15.36 -11.26 18.30
N ALA A 17 -15.03 -10.71 17.14
CA ALA A 17 -15.37 -9.33 16.72
C ALA A 17 -14.78 -8.19 17.57
N SER A 18 -13.80 -8.46 18.43
CA SER A 18 -13.02 -7.41 19.09
C SER A 18 -11.85 -6.94 18.23
N ALA A 19 -11.42 -5.68 18.40
CA ALA A 19 -10.22 -5.15 17.76
C ALA A 19 -8.96 -5.99 18.08
N ASN A 20 -8.89 -6.58 19.28
CA ASN A 20 -7.78 -7.46 19.66
C ASN A 20 -7.83 -8.80 18.90
N PHE A 21 -9.02 -9.31 18.59
CA PHE A 21 -9.18 -10.52 17.76
C PHE A 21 -8.77 -10.27 16.31
N GLU A 22 -9.11 -9.11 15.74
CA GLU A 22 -8.64 -8.71 14.41
C GLU A 22 -7.12 -8.54 14.38
N ALA A 23 -6.53 -7.89 15.38
CA ALA A 23 -5.08 -7.75 15.53
C ALA A 23 -4.38 -9.11 15.67
N ALA A 24 -4.97 -10.05 16.42
CA ALA A 24 -4.45 -11.42 16.56
C ALA A 24 -4.44 -12.16 15.21
N GLN A 25 -5.53 -12.07 14.44
CA GLN A 25 -5.62 -12.68 13.11
C GLN A 25 -4.64 -12.03 12.13
N ALA A 26 -4.50 -10.70 12.18
CA ALA A 26 -3.56 -9.98 11.32
C ALA A 26 -2.11 -10.36 11.64
N ALA A 27 -1.75 -10.46 12.92
CA ALA A 27 -0.44 -10.94 13.34
C ALA A 27 -0.19 -12.40 12.92
N GLY A 28 -1.18 -13.29 13.06
CA GLY A 28 -1.08 -14.67 12.59
C GLY A 28 -0.84 -14.75 11.08
N TRP A 29 -1.58 -13.97 10.30
CA TRP A 29 -1.37 -13.86 8.86
C TRP A 29 0.02 -13.32 8.51
N TYR A 30 0.50 -12.31 9.25
CA TYR A 30 1.83 -11.74 9.05
C TYR A 30 2.94 -12.77 9.28
N VAL A 31 2.83 -13.60 10.32
CA VAL A 31 3.75 -14.72 10.62
C VAL A 31 3.76 -15.79 9.51
N GLU A 32 2.67 -15.91 8.74
CA GLU A 32 2.60 -16.88 7.65
C GLU A 32 3.13 -16.32 6.33
N HIS A 33 2.91 -15.02 6.06
CA HIS A 33 3.14 -14.44 4.73
C HIS A 33 4.34 -13.49 4.64
N HIS A 34 4.73 -12.85 5.74
CA HIS A 34 5.86 -11.90 5.83
C HIS A 34 5.94 -10.89 4.66
N PRO A 35 4.89 -10.10 4.43
CA PRO A 35 4.85 -9.18 3.29
C PRO A 35 5.74 -7.94 3.52
N ALA A 36 6.63 -7.66 2.56
CA ALA A 36 7.55 -6.52 2.60
C ALA A 36 6.86 -5.15 2.77
N ASP A 37 5.64 -4.99 2.23
CA ASP A 37 4.87 -3.75 2.39
C ASP A 37 4.51 -3.50 3.87
N VAL A 38 4.20 -4.54 4.64
CA VAL A 38 3.92 -4.39 6.08
C VAL A 38 5.22 -4.16 6.84
N ASP A 39 6.33 -4.81 6.45
CA ASP A 39 7.65 -4.57 7.05
C ASP A 39 8.05 -3.10 6.95
N SER A 40 7.80 -2.45 5.81
CA SER A 40 8.08 -1.01 5.64
C SER A 40 7.28 -0.15 6.62
N VAL A 41 5.98 -0.43 6.81
CA VAL A 41 5.14 0.29 7.77
C VAL A 41 5.62 0.05 9.20
N LEU A 42 5.99 -1.18 9.54
CA LEU A 42 6.53 -1.48 10.86
C LEU A 42 7.91 -0.84 11.08
N ALA A 43 8.74 -0.71 10.05
CA ALA A 43 10.03 -0.03 10.14
C ALA A 43 9.85 1.46 10.42
N ASP A 44 8.93 2.12 9.71
CA ASP A 44 8.62 3.55 9.90
C ASP A 44 8.10 3.85 11.31
N LEU A 45 7.38 2.90 11.92
CA LEU A 45 6.89 2.99 13.30
C LEU A 45 7.93 2.53 14.34
N GLY A 46 9.12 2.11 13.90
CA GLY A 46 10.16 1.54 14.75
C GLY A 46 9.73 0.24 15.44
N LEU A 47 8.74 -0.47 14.91
CA LEU A 47 8.15 -1.72 15.43
C LEU A 47 8.73 -2.97 14.78
N LEU A 48 9.41 -2.85 13.64
CA LEU A 48 9.88 -3.98 12.83
C LEU A 48 10.74 -4.96 13.63
N GLU A 49 11.73 -4.48 14.37
CA GLU A 49 12.62 -5.34 15.14
C GLU A 49 11.86 -6.14 16.20
N THR A 50 10.88 -5.50 16.87
CA THR A 50 10.01 -6.18 17.84
C THR A 50 9.16 -7.24 17.15
N ALA A 51 8.58 -6.94 15.99
CA ALA A 51 7.79 -7.89 15.22
C ALA A 51 8.64 -9.09 14.75
N GLN A 52 9.83 -8.84 14.21
CA GLN A 52 10.77 -9.89 13.80
C GLN A 52 11.13 -10.80 14.98
N THR A 53 11.59 -10.20 16.07
CA THR A 53 12.06 -10.95 17.24
C THR A 53 10.94 -11.71 17.95
N ALA A 54 9.77 -11.10 18.13
CA ALA A 54 8.68 -11.69 18.91
C ALA A 54 7.72 -12.57 18.10
N LEU A 55 7.49 -12.27 16.82
CA LEU A 55 6.54 -12.98 15.97
C LEU A 55 7.24 -13.97 15.02
N LEU A 56 8.37 -13.60 14.43
CA LEU A 56 9.04 -14.43 13.42
C LEU A 56 10.04 -15.40 14.06
N ASP A 57 11.00 -14.84 14.82
CA ASP A 57 11.99 -15.63 15.55
C ASP A 57 11.34 -16.35 16.74
N GLY A 58 10.23 -15.81 17.24
CA GLY A 58 9.49 -16.37 18.35
C GLY A 58 10.29 -16.36 19.66
N LEU A 59 11.12 -15.34 19.89
CA LEU A 59 11.78 -15.20 21.19
C LEU A 59 10.74 -14.86 22.27
N PRO A 60 10.97 -15.28 23.52
CA PRO A 60 10.08 -14.95 24.62
C PRO A 60 10.06 -13.43 24.89
N LEU A 61 8.94 -12.92 25.40
CA LEU A 61 8.77 -11.49 25.69
C LEU A 61 9.78 -10.95 26.70
N GLU A 62 10.31 -11.80 27.56
CA GLU A 62 11.42 -11.50 28.47
C GLU A 62 12.65 -11.04 27.69
N THR A 63 13.08 -11.80 26.67
CA THR A 63 14.25 -11.47 25.83
C THR A 63 14.01 -10.22 24.99
N VAL A 64 12.78 -10.03 24.50
CA VAL A 64 12.40 -8.79 23.81
C VAL A 64 12.50 -7.61 24.79
N GLY A 65 12.03 -7.79 26.02
CA GLY A 65 11.98 -6.78 27.07
C GLY A 65 13.35 -6.32 27.59
N GLU A 66 14.37 -7.18 27.52
CA GLU A 66 15.76 -6.83 27.87
C GLU A 66 16.33 -5.69 27.02
N ARG A 67 15.82 -5.51 25.80
CA ARG A 67 16.19 -4.37 24.92
C ARG A 67 15.47 -3.08 25.28
N GLY A 68 14.50 -3.14 26.19
CA GLY A 68 13.71 -2.01 26.63
C GLY A 68 14.42 -1.12 27.66
N PRO A 69 13.86 0.06 27.97
CA PRO A 69 14.50 1.04 28.85
C PRO A 69 14.38 0.70 30.36
N TYR A 70 13.75 -0.43 30.71
CA TYR A 70 13.38 -0.73 32.10
C TYR A 70 14.32 -1.77 32.72
N GLY A 71 14.59 -1.61 34.02
CA GLY A 71 15.55 -2.45 34.75
C GLY A 71 14.97 -3.67 35.45
N THR A 72 13.65 -3.74 35.66
CA THR A 72 13.03 -4.90 36.34
C THR A 72 12.36 -5.85 35.35
N ALA A 73 12.45 -7.15 35.62
CA ALA A 73 11.86 -8.19 34.76
C ALA A 73 10.34 -8.04 34.56
N ALA A 74 9.63 -7.45 35.52
CA ALA A 74 8.19 -7.19 35.39
C ALA A 74 7.92 -6.02 34.42
N GLN A 75 8.67 -4.93 34.54
CA GLN A 75 8.53 -3.76 33.66
C GLN A 75 8.97 -4.09 32.23
N GLN A 76 10.06 -4.85 32.07
CA GLN A 76 10.55 -5.30 30.76
C GLN A 76 9.50 -6.14 30.02
N ARG A 77 8.87 -7.09 30.73
CA ARG A 77 7.76 -7.89 30.17
C ARG A 77 6.55 -7.04 29.80
N ALA A 78 6.15 -6.11 30.67
CA ALA A 78 5.03 -5.22 30.39
C ALA A 78 5.29 -4.33 29.18
N TRP A 79 6.51 -3.81 29.05
CA TRP A 79 6.94 -3.03 27.89
C TRP A 79 6.95 -3.88 26.62
N ALA A 80 7.54 -5.07 26.64
CA ALA A 80 7.57 -5.97 25.49
C ALA A 80 6.14 -6.36 25.05
N ALA A 81 5.26 -6.66 26.00
CA ALA A 81 3.85 -6.94 25.72
C ALA A 81 3.13 -5.74 25.08
N GLY A 82 3.37 -4.52 25.58
CA GLY A 82 2.82 -3.30 24.99
C GLY A 82 3.33 -3.04 23.58
N ARG A 83 4.64 -3.20 23.35
CA ARG A 83 5.25 -3.07 22.01
C ARG A 83 4.72 -4.10 21.04
N LEU A 84 4.52 -5.34 21.49
CA LEU A 84 3.92 -6.38 20.67
C LEU A 84 2.44 -6.12 20.37
N LEU A 85 1.69 -5.59 21.34
CA LEU A 85 0.31 -5.14 21.12
C LEU A 85 0.24 -4.08 20.02
N ASP A 86 1.13 -3.09 20.07
CA ASP A 86 1.24 -2.05 19.05
C ASP A 86 1.64 -2.63 17.69
N CYS A 87 2.56 -3.60 17.65
CA CYS A 87 2.90 -4.34 16.43
C CYS A 87 1.67 -5.01 15.82
N CYS A 88 0.91 -5.78 16.61
CA CYS A 88 -0.27 -6.50 16.12
C CYS A 88 -1.34 -5.54 15.55
N ARG A 89 -1.55 -4.40 16.19
CA ARG A 89 -2.47 -3.36 15.70
C ARG A 89 -1.95 -2.68 14.44
N ALA A 90 -0.66 -2.33 14.42
CA ALA A 90 -0.02 -1.74 13.25
C ALA A 90 -0.08 -2.68 12.05
N ILE A 91 0.11 -4.00 12.23
CA ILE A 91 -0.06 -5.00 11.17
C ILE A 91 -1.50 -5.00 10.64
N ALA A 92 -2.51 -4.95 11.51
CA ALA A 92 -3.91 -4.90 11.09
C ALA A 92 -4.21 -3.66 10.23
N VAL A 93 -3.75 -2.48 10.68
CA VAL A 93 -3.91 -1.22 9.94
C VAL A 93 -3.08 -1.22 8.64
N ALA A 94 -1.86 -1.73 8.66
CA ALA A 94 -1.02 -1.83 7.47
C ALA A 94 -1.69 -2.69 6.39
N ARG A 95 -2.31 -3.82 6.77
CA ARG A 95 -3.07 -4.66 5.83
C ARG A 95 -4.24 -3.91 5.19
N SER A 96 -5.03 -3.17 5.97
CA SER A 96 -6.15 -2.42 5.41
C SER A 96 -5.66 -1.32 4.47
N LEU A 97 -4.62 -0.58 4.86
CA LEU A 97 -4.03 0.48 4.03
C LEU A 97 -3.43 -0.06 2.72
N VAL A 98 -2.74 -1.20 2.76
CA VAL A 98 -2.20 -1.83 1.55
C VAL A 98 -3.32 -2.28 0.62
N ALA A 99 -4.40 -2.86 1.15
CA ALA A 99 -5.56 -3.25 0.36
C ALA A 99 -6.26 -2.04 -0.28
N GLU A 100 -6.46 -0.96 0.49
CA GLU A 100 -7.05 0.29 0.01
C GLU A 100 -6.19 0.95 -1.06
N ARG A 101 -4.86 0.99 -0.88
CA ARG A 101 -3.92 1.54 -1.87
C ARG A 101 -3.97 0.77 -3.17
N LYS A 102 -4.02 -0.57 -3.12
CA LYS A 102 -4.18 -1.42 -4.31
C LYS A 102 -5.50 -1.11 -5.03
N ALA A 103 -6.61 -1.05 -4.29
CA ALA A 103 -7.92 -0.71 -4.86
C ALA A 103 -7.94 0.71 -5.48
N ALA A 104 -7.31 1.70 -4.84
CA ALA A 104 -7.18 3.05 -5.36
C ALA A 104 -6.36 3.09 -6.65
N SER A 105 -5.19 2.43 -6.68
CA SER A 105 -4.35 2.35 -7.88
C SER A 105 -5.07 1.67 -9.07
N GLY A 106 -5.90 0.65 -8.80
CA GLY A 106 -6.70 0.00 -9.81
C GLY A 106 -7.75 0.94 -10.41
N ARG A 107 -8.43 1.73 -9.57
CA ARG A 107 -9.38 2.76 -10.02
C ARG A 107 -8.69 3.84 -10.84
N GLU A 108 -7.52 4.31 -10.41
CA GLU A 108 -6.74 5.29 -11.15
C GLU A 108 -6.34 4.76 -12.54
N ALA A 109 -5.86 3.52 -12.62
CA ALA A 109 -5.51 2.89 -13.88
C ALA A 109 -6.71 2.75 -14.84
N ALA A 110 -7.89 2.39 -14.30
CA ALA A 110 -9.13 2.30 -15.07
C ALA A 110 -9.56 3.68 -15.61
N LEU A 111 -9.54 4.70 -14.76
CA LEU A 111 -9.89 6.07 -15.16
C LEU A 111 -8.91 6.62 -16.20
N ARG A 112 -7.60 6.35 -16.06
CA ARG A 112 -6.60 6.73 -17.08
C ARG A 112 -6.92 6.11 -18.44
N LYS A 113 -7.30 4.83 -18.49
CA LYS A 113 -7.71 4.17 -19.73
C LYS A 113 -8.96 4.80 -20.34
N GLN A 114 -9.96 5.15 -19.52
CA GLN A 114 -11.17 5.83 -19.99
C GLN A 114 -10.87 7.20 -20.57
N VAL A 115 -10.03 8.00 -19.89
CA VAL A 115 -9.60 9.31 -20.41
C VAL A 115 -8.90 9.18 -21.76
N GLU A 116 -8.03 8.19 -21.94
CA GLU A 116 -7.37 7.95 -23.22
C GLU A 116 -8.35 7.51 -24.32
N SER A 117 -9.31 6.63 -24.02
CA SER A 117 -10.38 6.27 -24.97
C SER A 117 -11.18 7.50 -25.41
N LEU A 118 -11.63 8.30 -24.44
CA LEU A 118 -12.40 9.51 -24.68
C LEU A 118 -11.62 10.55 -25.47
N LYS A 119 -10.30 10.69 -25.26
CA LYS A 119 -9.43 11.56 -26.08
C LYS A 119 -9.38 11.09 -27.53
N VAL A 120 -9.27 9.79 -27.76
CA VAL A 120 -9.26 9.21 -29.11
C VAL A 120 -10.61 9.43 -29.78
N GLU A 121 -11.71 9.17 -29.08
CA GLU A 121 -13.08 9.40 -29.56
C GLU A 121 -13.33 10.89 -29.89
N ASN A 122 -12.93 11.79 -28.98
CA ASN A 122 -13.08 13.23 -29.19
C ASN A 122 -12.27 13.70 -30.41
N ARG A 123 -11.02 13.22 -30.56
CA ARG A 123 -10.20 13.49 -31.75
C ARG A 123 -10.85 12.95 -33.03
N ALA A 124 -11.50 11.79 -32.99
CA ALA A 124 -12.24 11.26 -34.12
C ALA A 124 -13.47 12.12 -34.45
N ALA A 125 -14.23 12.55 -33.44
CA ALA A 125 -15.38 13.43 -33.60
C ALA A 125 -14.99 14.78 -34.24
N TRP A 126 -13.89 15.41 -33.78
CA TRP A 126 -13.39 16.66 -34.39
C TRP A 126 -12.99 16.51 -35.86
N ARG A 127 -12.52 15.32 -36.28
CA ARG A 127 -12.22 15.06 -37.70
C ARG A 127 -13.49 14.92 -38.54
N GLN A 128 -14.60 14.52 -37.93
CA GLN A 128 -15.87 14.27 -38.61
C GLN A 128 -16.72 15.53 -38.76
N VAL A 129 -16.52 16.53 -37.88
CA VAL A 129 -17.16 17.84 -38.03
C VAL A 129 -16.46 18.64 -39.14
N LYS A 130 -17.13 18.76 -40.28
CA LYS A 130 -16.74 19.70 -41.33
C LYS A 130 -17.09 21.11 -40.85
N ILE A 131 -16.14 21.79 -40.22
CA ILE A 131 -16.30 23.19 -39.83
C ILE A 131 -16.26 24.01 -41.12
N ASP A 132 -17.42 24.49 -41.55
CA ASP A 132 -17.52 25.44 -42.66
C ASP A 132 -17.09 26.81 -42.11
N VAL A 133 -15.85 27.21 -42.41
CA VAL A 133 -15.31 28.52 -42.01
C VAL A 133 -15.54 29.47 -43.18
N PRO A 134 -16.55 30.37 -43.13
CA PRO A 134 -17.07 31.08 -44.31
C PRO A 134 -16.09 32.09 -44.94
N PHE A 135 -14.94 32.35 -44.31
CA PHE A 135 -13.89 33.26 -44.80
C PHE A 135 -12.58 32.54 -45.12
N GLN A 136 -12.54 31.21 -45.02
CA GLN A 136 -11.33 30.44 -45.31
C GLN A 136 -11.34 30.03 -46.78
N GLU A 137 -10.49 30.65 -47.59
CA GLU A 137 -10.31 30.25 -48.99
C GLU A 137 -9.90 28.77 -49.07
N PRO A 138 -10.46 27.99 -50.00
CA PRO A 138 -10.14 26.58 -50.13
C PRO A 138 -8.65 26.41 -50.43
N ARG A 139 -7.98 25.48 -49.71
CA ARG A 139 -6.56 25.19 -49.95
C ARG A 139 -6.36 24.82 -51.42
N PRO A 140 -5.44 25.49 -52.14
CA PRO A 140 -5.20 25.19 -53.54
C PRO A 140 -4.79 23.72 -53.68
N SER A 141 -5.59 22.97 -54.43
CA SER A 141 -5.35 21.56 -54.75
C SER A 141 -4.31 21.48 -55.88
N GLY A 142 -3.07 21.81 -55.55
CA GLY A 142 -1.95 21.76 -56.48
C GLY A 142 -0.71 21.23 -55.76
N ARG A 143 -0.07 20.22 -56.33
CA ARG A 143 1.27 19.80 -55.92
C ARG A 143 2.19 21.00 -56.14
N VAL A 144 2.86 21.48 -55.09
CA VAL A 144 3.88 22.51 -55.22
C VAL A 144 5.10 21.85 -55.88
N ASP A 145 5.23 22.01 -57.20
CA ASP A 145 6.45 21.62 -57.92
C ASP A 145 7.55 22.63 -57.60
N TRP A 146 8.47 22.25 -56.72
CA TRP A 146 9.65 23.03 -56.37
C TRP A 146 10.77 22.93 -57.42
N LEU A 147 10.45 23.06 -58.71
CA LEU A 147 11.49 23.13 -59.74
C LEU A 147 12.03 24.55 -59.82
N LEU A 148 12.93 24.86 -58.89
CA LEU A 148 13.83 26.01 -58.96
C LEU A 148 15.05 25.66 -59.82
N GLY A 149 15.14 26.31 -60.98
CA GLY A 149 16.38 26.89 -61.50
C GLY A 149 17.43 25.94 -62.09
N GLU A 150 17.31 25.65 -63.38
CA GLU A 150 18.48 25.57 -64.27
C GLU A 150 18.14 26.33 -65.56
N THR A 151 18.69 27.54 -65.69
CA THR A 151 19.47 28.05 -66.85
C THR A 151 19.92 29.48 -66.59
#